data_AF-A0A9P6XTL5-F1
#
_entry.id   AF-A0A9P6XTL5-F1
#
_cell.length_a   1.000
_cell.length_b   1.000
_cell.length_c   1.000
_cell.angle_alpha   90.00
_cell.angle_beta   90.00
_cell.angle_gamma   90.00
#
_symmetry.space_group_name_H-M   'P 1'
#
loop_
_entity.id
_entity.type
_entity.pdbx_description
1 polymer ?
#
loop_
_entity_poly.entity_id
_entity_poly.type
_entity_poly.pdbx_seq_one_letter_code
_entity_poly.pdbx_strand_id
1 'polypeptide(L)'
;MIIFGAQQPLWQRCCASHEIDDLDSRTFNTIYHEYLKDNLNARRNATNSLLLSTCRSKPGVDPILWLPMTPAERSRLIRWRLGWLPGGVPIPCIYHPNVKLTRSHAIWCLHMHRRLQMPANEPDPLPFLLNKLPTQRKKRGPSVNINPSTFAAWTVRWPSICQILFELDYLHHGKIPPETSPLGVKLVKWLCNN
;
A
#
# COMPACT_ATOMS: atom_id res chain seq x y z
N MET A 1 -42.21 -2.86 -7.90
CA MET A 1 -41.88 -1.82 -8.89
C MET A 1 -40.73 -1.00 -8.31
N ILE A 2 -39.49 -1.37 -8.63
CA ILE A 2 -38.28 -0.70 -8.11
C ILE A 2 -37.85 0.33 -9.15
N ILE A 3 -37.83 1.59 -8.74
CA ILE A 3 -37.50 2.74 -9.59
C ILE A 3 -36.00 2.70 -9.91
N PHE A 4 -35.68 2.57 -11.20
CA PHE A 4 -34.34 2.77 -11.76
C PHE A 4 -33.97 4.25 -11.67
N GLY A 5 -33.17 4.61 -10.67
CA GLY A 5 -32.54 5.93 -10.57
C GLY A 5 -31.23 5.98 -11.35
N ALA A 6 -31.23 6.72 -12.46
CA ALA A 6 -30.12 7.47 -13.07
C ALA A 6 -28.75 6.79 -13.30
N GLN A 7 -28.45 6.55 -14.58
CA GLN A 7 -27.13 6.62 -15.25
C GLN A 7 -25.87 6.50 -14.38
N GLN A 8 -25.32 5.28 -14.27
CA GLN A 8 -23.90 5.14 -13.99
C GLN A 8 -23.11 5.34 -15.30
N PRO A 9 -22.06 6.18 -15.35
CA PRO A 9 -21.27 6.43 -16.56
C PRO A 9 -20.55 5.19 -17.11
N LEU A 10 -20.40 4.15 -16.29
CA LEU A 10 -19.96 2.82 -16.74
C LEU A 10 -20.97 2.17 -17.69
N TRP A 11 -22.27 2.27 -17.39
CA TRP A 11 -23.33 1.70 -18.23
C TRP A 11 -23.36 2.35 -19.61
N GLN A 12 -23.17 3.68 -19.67
CA GLN A 12 -23.03 4.42 -20.93
C GLN A 12 -21.82 3.95 -21.75
N ARG A 13 -20.69 3.63 -21.10
CA ARG A 13 -19.52 3.06 -21.80
C ARG A 13 -19.79 1.68 -22.36
N CYS A 14 -20.44 0.80 -21.59
CA CYS A 14 -20.80 -0.54 -22.06
C CYS A 14 -21.73 -0.48 -23.28
N CYS A 15 -22.79 0.34 -23.22
CA CYS A 15 -23.75 0.53 -24.33
C CYS A 15 -23.15 1.23 -25.56
N ALA A 16 -22.11 2.06 -25.39
CA ALA A 16 -21.46 2.75 -26.51
C ALA A 16 -20.49 1.85 -27.30
N SER A 17 -19.95 0.81 -26.65
CA SER A 17 -19.00 -0.11 -27.27
C SER A 17 -19.63 -1.33 -27.94
N HIS A 18 -20.81 -1.81 -27.47
CA HIS A 18 -21.46 -3.02 -27.98
C HIS A 18 -22.98 -3.01 -27.76
N GLU A 19 -23.72 -3.76 -28.59
CA GLU A 19 -25.09 -4.16 -28.30
C GLU A 19 -25.11 -5.04 -27.04
N ILE A 20 -26.05 -4.78 -26.12
CA ILE A 20 -26.08 -5.34 -24.77
C ILE A 20 -26.17 -6.88 -24.78
N ASP A 21 -26.77 -7.45 -25.83
CA ASP A 21 -26.98 -8.89 -25.96
C ASP A 21 -25.70 -9.68 -26.34
N ASP A 22 -24.67 -9.00 -26.85
CA ASP A 22 -23.39 -9.61 -27.28
C ASP A 22 -22.22 -9.33 -26.32
N LEU A 23 -22.50 -8.75 -25.16
CA LEU A 23 -21.47 -8.24 -24.26
C LEU A 23 -20.84 -9.37 -23.42
N ASP A 24 -19.75 -9.94 -23.92
CA ASP A 24 -19.04 -11.03 -23.24
C ASP A 24 -18.38 -10.57 -21.92
N SER A 25 -18.13 -11.53 -21.03
CA SER A 25 -17.55 -11.27 -19.70
C SER A 25 -16.13 -10.67 -19.78
N ARG A 26 -15.38 -10.94 -20.85
CA ARG A 26 -14.01 -10.46 -21.03
C ARG A 26 -13.99 -8.97 -21.41
N THR A 27 -14.89 -8.58 -22.29
CA THR A 27 -15.08 -7.24 -22.81
C THR A 27 -15.66 -6.35 -21.72
N PHE A 28 -16.65 -6.84 -20.96
CA PHE A 28 -17.14 -6.14 -19.78
C PHE A 28 -16.01 -5.85 -18.77
N ASN A 29 -15.20 -6.84 -18.42
CA ASN A 29 -14.10 -6.65 -17.48
C ASN A 29 -13.06 -5.63 -18.00
N THR A 30 -12.82 -5.60 -19.32
CA THR A 30 -11.91 -4.63 -19.93
C THR A 30 -12.45 -3.21 -19.80
N ILE A 31 -13.72 -2.99 -20.19
CA ILE A 31 -14.40 -1.69 -20.08
C ILE A 31 -14.46 -1.23 -18.61
N TYR A 32 -14.77 -2.16 -17.70
CA TYR A 32 -14.80 -1.89 -16.27
C TYR A 32 -13.44 -1.44 -15.72
N HIS A 33 -12.36 -2.14 -16.09
CA HIS A 33 -11.01 -1.79 -15.65
C HIS A 33 -10.53 -0.45 -16.23
N GLU A 34 -10.86 -0.15 -17.48
CA GLU A 34 -10.57 1.15 -18.10
C GLU A 34 -11.33 2.27 -17.41
N TYR A 35 -12.62 2.08 -17.16
CA TYR A 35 -13.43 3.04 -16.40
C TYR A 35 -12.86 3.33 -15.01
N LEU A 36 -12.46 2.29 -14.26
CA LEU A 36 -11.82 2.48 -12.96
C LEU A 36 -10.51 3.26 -13.06
N LYS A 37 -9.69 2.98 -14.08
CA LYS A 37 -8.42 3.65 -14.30
C LYS A 37 -8.62 5.13 -14.63
N ASP A 38 -9.56 5.44 -15.51
CA ASP A 38 -9.89 6.81 -15.89
C ASP A 38 -10.44 7.61 -14.70
N ASN A 39 -11.33 7.00 -13.90
CA ASN A 39 -11.87 7.64 -12.72
C ASN A 39 -10.77 7.96 -11.69
N LEU A 40 -9.84 7.03 -11.47
CA LEU A 40 -8.68 7.26 -10.59
C LEU A 40 -7.79 8.39 -11.11
N ASN A 41 -7.52 8.43 -12.42
CA ASN A 41 -6.69 9.48 -13.02
C ASN A 41 -7.39 10.85 -12.96
N ALA A 42 -8.69 10.90 -13.25
CA ALA A 42 -9.49 12.11 -13.13
C ALA A 42 -9.47 12.65 -11.69
N ARG A 43 -9.62 11.78 -10.68
CA ARG A 43 -9.52 12.19 -9.27
C ARG A 43 -8.12 12.65 -8.87
N ARG A 44 -7.06 11.99 -9.35
CA ARG A 44 -5.68 12.47 -9.13
C ARG A 44 -5.48 13.88 -9.67
N ASN A 45 -5.96 14.13 -10.88
CA ASN A 45 -5.79 15.41 -11.56
C ASN A 45 -6.67 16.51 -10.95
N ALA A 46 -7.88 16.18 -10.50
CA ALA A 46 -8.83 17.15 -9.95
C ALA A 46 -8.46 17.61 -8.53
N THR A 47 -7.93 16.71 -7.68
CA THR A 47 -7.81 17.00 -6.25
C THR A 47 -6.42 17.53 -5.83
N ASN A 48 -5.40 17.49 -6.70
CA ASN A 48 -3.98 17.69 -6.30
C ASN A 48 -3.63 16.91 -5.01
N SER A 49 -4.32 15.79 -4.78
CA SER A 49 -4.32 15.13 -3.48
C SER A 49 -3.05 14.29 -3.36
N LEU A 50 -2.18 14.69 -2.42
CA LEU A 50 -0.97 13.96 -2.05
C LEU A 50 -1.29 12.50 -1.63
N LEU A 51 -2.51 12.24 -1.14
CA LEU A 51 -2.95 10.89 -0.78
C LEU A 51 -3.26 10.04 -2.02
N LEU A 52 -3.79 10.63 -3.09
CA LEU A 52 -4.09 9.89 -4.33
C LEU A 52 -2.86 9.70 -5.20
N SER A 53 -1.88 10.62 -5.15
CA SER A 53 -0.59 10.46 -5.82
C SER A 53 0.24 9.31 -5.22
N THR A 54 0.10 9.07 -3.92
CA THR A 54 0.76 7.96 -3.20
C THR A 54 0.01 6.62 -3.32
N CYS A 55 -1.14 6.56 -3.99
CA CYS A 55 -1.84 5.30 -4.28
C CYS A 55 -1.20 4.55 -5.47
N ARG A 56 -1.38 3.23 -5.55
CA ARG A 56 -0.89 2.41 -6.69
C ARG A 56 -1.50 2.86 -8.02
N SER A 57 -0.76 2.70 -9.11
CA SER A 57 -1.23 3.01 -10.46
C SER A 57 -2.23 2.00 -11.00
N LYS A 58 -2.21 0.75 -10.51
CA LYS A 58 -3.13 -0.31 -10.91
C LYS A 58 -4.23 -0.48 -9.86
N PRO A 59 -5.52 -0.43 -10.24
CA PRO A 59 -6.63 -0.74 -9.35
C PRO A 59 -6.59 -2.23 -8.96
N GLY A 60 -6.80 -2.53 -7.68
CA GLY A 60 -6.78 -3.88 -7.15
C GLY A 60 -6.79 -3.92 -5.63
N VAL A 61 -7.00 -5.11 -5.06
CA VAL A 61 -6.93 -5.33 -3.61
C VAL A 61 -5.49 -5.10 -3.14
N ASP A 62 -5.31 -4.26 -2.12
CA ASP A 62 -3.96 -3.98 -1.62
C ASP A 62 -3.30 -5.27 -1.09
N PRO A 63 -2.08 -5.61 -1.54
CA PRO A 63 -1.26 -6.70 -1.01
C PRO A 63 -1.21 -6.83 0.50
N ILE A 64 -1.26 -5.72 1.25
CA ILE A 64 -1.27 -5.72 2.71
C ILE A 64 -2.41 -6.60 3.28
N LEU A 65 -3.54 -6.69 2.57
CA LEU A 65 -4.71 -7.43 3.00
C LEU A 65 -4.56 -8.96 2.88
N TRP A 66 -3.70 -9.46 1.98
CA TRP A 66 -3.56 -10.90 1.74
C TRP A 66 -2.15 -11.45 1.92
N LEU A 67 -1.12 -10.61 1.99
CA LEU A 67 0.25 -11.05 2.26
C LEU A 67 0.35 -11.67 3.66
N PRO A 68 1.18 -12.72 3.84
CA PRO A 68 1.38 -13.35 5.14
C PRO A 68 2.20 -12.45 6.06
N MET A 69 1.57 -12.04 7.15
CA MET A 69 2.14 -11.19 8.21
C MET A 69 1.32 -11.38 9.49
N THR A 70 1.86 -10.95 10.63
CA THR A 70 1.13 -10.99 11.90
C THR A 70 -0.03 -9.98 11.91
N PRO A 71 -1.06 -10.16 12.75
CA PRO A 71 -2.12 -9.16 12.91
C PRO A 71 -1.59 -7.78 13.32
N ALA A 72 -0.56 -7.73 14.17
CA ALA A 72 0.08 -6.50 14.61
C ALA A 72 0.81 -5.76 13.46
N GLU A 73 1.58 -6.49 12.65
CA GLU A 73 2.23 -5.94 11.44
C GLU A 73 1.20 -5.36 10.47
N ARG A 74 0.10 -6.10 10.23
CA ARG A 74 -0.97 -5.65 9.33
C ARG A 74 -1.65 -4.38 9.86
N SER A 75 -1.95 -4.32 11.16
CA SER A 75 -2.53 -3.14 11.80
C SER A 75 -1.65 -1.91 11.62
N ARG A 76 -0.33 -2.04 11.88
CA ARG A 76 0.64 -0.95 11.69
C ARG A 76 0.67 -0.44 10.25
N LEU A 77 0.70 -1.35 9.28
CA LEU A 77 0.72 -1.01 7.85
C LEU A 77 -0.56 -0.30 7.40
N ILE A 78 -1.72 -0.77 7.86
CA ILE A 78 -3.02 -0.15 7.55
C ILE A 78 -3.07 1.27 8.13
N ARG A 79 -2.71 1.45 9.41
CA ARG A 79 -2.65 2.78 10.04
C ARG A 79 -1.74 3.73 9.26
N TRP A 80 -0.53 3.28 8.91
CA TRP A 80 0.41 4.07 8.11
C TRP A 80 -0.15 4.45 6.73
N ARG A 81 -0.81 3.51 6.03
CA ARG A 81 -1.43 3.72 4.73
C ARG A 81 -2.56 4.75 4.76
N LEU A 82 -3.34 4.76 5.83
CA LEU A 82 -4.44 5.72 6.02
C LEU A 82 -3.96 7.10 6.46
N GLY A 83 -2.64 7.32 6.58
CA GLY A 83 -2.09 8.55 7.13
C GLY A 83 -2.33 8.71 8.64
N TRP A 84 -2.79 7.64 9.30
CA TRP A 84 -2.97 7.61 10.74
C TRP A 84 -1.60 7.38 11.38
N LEU A 85 -0.92 8.49 11.68
CA LEU A 85 0.06 8.47 12.77
C LEU A 85 -0.68 7.99 14.03
N PRO A 86 -0.05 7.23 14.96
CA PRO A 86 -0.76 6.37 15.91
C PRO A 86 -1.71 7.05 16.93
N GLY A 87 -1.95 8.36 16.81
CA GLY A 87 -2.92 9.11 17.60
C GLY A 87 -3.46 10.39 16.97
N GLY A 88 -3.25 10.64 15.67
CA GLY A 88 -3.83 11.76 14.91
C GLY A 88 -3.35 13.18 15.28
N VAL A 89 -2.96 13.40 16.55
CA VAL A 89 -2.39 14.64 17.07
C VAL A 89 -0.86 14.49 17.10
N PRO A 90 -0.10 15.40 16.47
CA PRO A 90 1.36 15.36 16.55
C PRO A 90 1.81 15.61 18.00
N ILE A 91 2.33 14.57 18.65
CA ILE A 91 2.95 14.66 19.97
C ILE A 91 4.44 14.97 19.85
N PRO A 92 5.11 15.46 20.91
CA PRO A 92 6.56 15.56 20.95
C PRO A 92 7.25 14.21 20.69
N CYS A 93 8.33 14.21 19.93
CA CYS A 93 9.15 13.01 19.75
C CYS A 93 9.89 12.68 21.05
N ILE A 94 9.90 11.40 21.44
CA ILE A 94 10.63 10.91 22.62
C ILE A 94 12.13 11.24 22.52
N TYR A 95 12.72 11.12 21.34
CA TYR A 95 14.15 11.44 21.11
C TYR A 95 14.41 12.93 20.92
N HIS A 96 13.40 13.70 20.51
CA HIS A 96 13.51 15.13 20.22
C HIS A 96 12.32 15.89 20.82
N PRO A 97 12.32 16.18 22.14
CA PRO A 97 11.16 16.74 22.84
C PRO A 97 10.67 18.08 22.28
N ASN A 98 11.55 18.84 21.62
CA ASN A 98 11.22 20.14 21.02
C ASN A 98 10.57 20.02 19.63
N VAL A 99 10.46 18.80 19.07
CA VAL A 99 9.99 18.58 17.71
C VAL A 99 8.77 17.66 17.73
N LYS A 100 7.71 18.06 17.01
CA LYS A 100 6.51 17.24 16.85
C LYS A 100 6.82 16.02 15.96
N LEU A 101 6.30 14.86 16.33
CA LEU A 101 6.37 13.61 15.58
C LEU A 101 5.45 13.68 14.36
N THR A 102 5.88 14.40 13.33
CA THR A 102 5.27 14.42 12.00
C THR A 102 5.83 13.29 11.14
N ARG A 103 5.24 13.09 9.96
CA ARG A 103 5.73 12.11 8.98
C ARG A 103 7.15 12.40 8.51
N SER A 104 7.46 13.66 8.18
CA SER A 104 8.80 14.10 7.79
C SER A 104 9.80 13.93 8.94
N HIS A 105 9.40 14.28 10.16
CA HIS A 105 10.23 14.04 11.34
C HIS A 105 10.50 12.54 11.53
N ALA A 106 9.49 11.67 11.41
CA ALA A 106 9.67 10.23 11.52
C ALA A 106 10.66 9.69 10.47
N ILE A 107 10.57 10.15 9.22
CA ILE A 107 11.50 9.77 8.14
C ILE A 107 12.95 10.06 8.52
N TRP A 108 13.19 11.27 9.04
CA TRP A 108 14.52 11.70 9.47
C TRP A 108 14.97 10.98 10.76
N CYS A 109 14.13 11.01 11.79
CA CYS A 109 14.40 10.49 13.14
C CYS A 109 14.70 8.98 13.14
N LEU A 110 14.00 8.21 12.30
CA LEU A 110 14.22 6.76 12.16
C LEU A 110 15.19 6.40 11.02
N HIS A 111 15.83 7.39 10.39
CA HIS A 111 16.74 7.21 9.25
C HIS A 111 16.16 6.31 8.15
N MET A 112 14.90 6.52 7.77
CA MET A 112 14.14 5.60 6.92
C MET A 112 14.83 5.37 5.56
N HIS A 113 15.39 6.40 4.92
CA HIS A 113 16.10 6.27 3.65
C HIS A 113 17.25 5.25 3.70
N ARG A 114 18.10 5.39 4.72
CA ARG A 114 19.27 4.52 4.91
C ARG A 114 18.83 3.08 5.17
N ARG A 115 17.86 2.88 6.07
CA ARG A 115 17.38 1.54 6.45
C ARG A 115 16.64 0.83 5.32
N LEU A 116 15.93 1.59 4.50
CA LEU A 116 15.15 1.06 3.38
C LEU A 116 15.95 0.94 2.07
N GLN A 117 17.22 1.35 2.07
CA GLN A 117 18.07 1.43 0.87
C GLN A 117 17.38 2.23 -0.24
N MET A 118 16.93 3.43 0.12
CA MET A 118 16.18 4.34 -0.73
C MET A 118 16.95 5.65 -0.90
N PRO A 119 16.97 6.24 -2.10
CA PRO A 119 17.61 7.53 -2.31
C PRO A 119 16.89 8.62 -1.49
N ALA A 120 17.64 9.63 -1.06
CA ALA A 120 17.13 10.72 -0.22
C ALA A 120 16.21 11.71 -0.95
N ASN A 121 16.14 11.62 -2.28
CA ASN A 121 15.26 12.45 -3.10
C ASN A 121 13.80 11.96 -3.13
N GLU A 122 13.54 10.72 -2.70
CA GLU A 122 12.19 10.22 -2.52
C GLU A 122 11.58 10.89 -1.28
N PRO A 123 10.49 11.67 -1.36
CA PRO A 123 9.96 12.35 -0.18
C PRO A 123 9.36 11.38 0.86
N ASP A 124 8.87 10.22 0.41
CA ASP A 124 8.10 9.28 1.22
C ASP A 124 8.55 7.83 0.97
N PRO A 125 9.66 7.37 1.61
CA PRO A 125 10.27 6.08 1.27
C PRO A 125 9.38 4.88 1.61
N LEU A 126 8.56 4.98 2.66
CA LEU A 126 7.64 3.90 3.05
C LEU A 126 6.50 3.71 2.03
N PRO A 127 5.64 4.70 1.71
CA PRO A 127 4.62 4.56 0.65
C PRO A 127 5.18 4.09 -0.67
N PHE A 128 6.32 4.65 -1.08
CA PHE A 128 6.98 4.28 -2.31
C PHE A 128 7.27 2.78 -2.37
N LEU A 129 7.88 2.22 -1.32
CA LEU A 129 8.14 0.80 -1.24
C LEU A 129 6.85 -0.02 -1.13
N LEU A 130 5.92 0.39 -0.27
CA LEU A 130 4.65 -0.34 -0.10
C LEU A 130 3.87 -0.46 -1.41
N ASN A 131 3.96 0.54 -2.30
CA ASN A 131 3.37 0.49 -3.64
C ASN A 131 4.02 -0.53 -4.58
N LYS A 132 5.26 -0.93 -4.31
CA LYS A 132 6.00 -1.97 -5.04
C LYS A 132 5.84 -3.37 -4.44
N LEU A 133 5.00 -3.54 -3.40
CA LEU A 133 4.70 -4.86 -2.86
C LEU A 133 4.19 -5.80 -3.97
N PRO A 134 4.53 -7.10 -3.92
CA PRO A 134 4.03 -8.08 -4.89
C PRO A 134 2.50 -8.04 -4.96
N THR A 135 1.96 -7.71 -6.13
CA THR A 135 0.50 -7.63 -6.36
C THR A 135 -0.11 -8.95 -6.80
N GLN A 136 0.72 -9.87 -7.28
CA GLN A 136 0.28 -11.20 -7.63
C GLN A 136 0.60 -12.13 -6.47
N ARG A 137 -0.44 -12.83 -5.99
CA ARG A 137 -0.21 -14.11 -5.29
C ARG A 137 0.63 -14.96 -6.23
N LYS A 138 1.75 -15.53 -5.77
CA LYS A 138 2.49 -16.54 -6.54
C LYS A 138 1.44 -17.55 -7.04
N LYS A 139 1.10 -17.53 -8.33
CA LYS A 139 0.22 -18.55 -8.91
C LYS A 139 1.01 -19.85 -8.78
N ARG A 140 0.43 -20.88 -8.16
CA ARG A 140 0.99 -22.23 -8.23
C ARG A 140 0.91 -22.64 -9.70
N GLY A 141 2.00 -22.47 -10.45
CA GLY A 141 2.05 -22.77 -11.88
C GLY A 141 3.35 -22.26 -12.51
N PRO A 142 3.91 -22.98 -13.50
CA PRO A 142 5.14 -22.60 -14.15
C PRO A 142 4.83 -21.53 -15.20
N SER A 143 4.80 -20.25 -14.81
CA SER A 143 4.95 -19.07 -15.70
C SER A 143 4.36 -17.82 -15.04
N VAL A 144 5.19 -17.11 -14.27
CA VAL A 144 5.36 -15.67 -14.43
C VAL A 144 6.85 -15.44 -14.25
N ASN A 145 7.47 -14.73 -15.18
CA ASN A 145 8.87 -14.35 -15.15
C ASN A 145 9.08 -13.33 -14.01
N ILE A 146 9.04 -13.79 -12.76
CA ILE A 146 9.19 -12.91 -11.60
C ILE A 146 10.69 -12.78 -11.37
N ASN A 147 11.20 -11.55 -11.53
CA ASN A 147 12.62 -11.27 -11.37
C ASN A 147 13.09 -11.67 -9.95
N PRO A 148 14.00 -12.66 -9.82
CA PRO A 148 14.52 -13.11 -8.52
C PRO A 148 15.09 -11.97 -7.67
N SER A 149 15.66 -10.94 -8.33
CA SER A 149 16.23 -9.77 -7.65
C SER A 149 15.18 -8.93 -6.90
N THR A 150 13.92 -8.91 -7.37
CA THR A 150 12.85 -8.16 -6.71
C THR A 150 12.46 -8.82 -5.39
N PHE A 151 12.39 -10.15 -5.36
CA PHE A 151 12.12 -10.90 -4.13
C PHE A 151 13.27 -10.81 -3.14
N ALA A 152 14.52 -10.89 -3.62
CA ALA A 152 15.70 -10.72 -2.79
C ALA A 152 15.77 -9.32 -2.13
N ALA A 153 15.39 -8.26 -2.83
CA ALA A 153 15.32 -6.93 -2.21
C ALA A 153 14.27 -6.88 -1.08
N TRP A 154 13.16 -7.60 -1.23
CA TRP A 154 12.10 -7.65 -0.23
C TRP A 154 12.47 -8.45 1.03
N THR A 155 13.38 -9.43 0.95
CA THR A 155 13.84 -10.14 2.15
C THR A 155 14.63 -9.25 3.12
N VAL A 156 15.27 -8.20 2.59
CA VAL A 156 15.99 -7.19 3.39
C VAL A 156 15.10 -6.01 3.77
N ARG A 157 14.33 -5.49 2.81
CA ARG A 157 13.50 -4.29 3.02
C ARG A 157 12.29 -4.56 3.92
N TRP A 158 11.71 -5.75 3.87
CA TRP A 158 10.49 -6.03 4.63
C TRP A 158 10.70 -6.04 6.16
N PRO A 159 11.69 -6.75 6.72
CA PRO A 159 12.00 -6.65 8.14
C PRO A 159 12.26 -5.20 8.58
N SER A 160 12.97 -4.43 7.76
CA SER A 160 13.24 -3.01 8.01
C SER A 160 11.96 -2.17 8.06
N ILE A 161 10.99 -2.42 7.18
CA ILE A 161 9.67 -1.77 7.22
C ILE A 161 8.94 -2.12 8.52
N CYS A 162 8.86 -3.40 8.87
CA CYS A 162 8.19 -3.84 10.09
C CYS A 162 8.82 -3.23 11.35
N GLN A 163 10.15 -3.18 11.39
CA GLN A 163 10.92 -2.58 12.47
C GLN A 163 10.69 -1.07 12.58
N ILE A 164 10.72 -0.34 11.46
CA ILE A 164 10.43 1.11 11.44
C ILE A 164 9.02 1.40 11.97
N LEU A 165 8.03 0.63 11.56
CA LEU A 165 6.65 0.81 12.01
C LEU A 165 6.47 0.47 13.49
N PHE A 166 7.21 -0.53 13.98
CA PHE A 166 7.24 -0.86 15.41
C PHE A 166 7.86 0.25 16.25
N GLU A 167 9.00 0.80 15.82
CA GLU A 167 9.66 1.93 16.48
C GLU A 167 8.80 3.19 16.42
N LEU A 168 8.06 3.41 15.34
CA LEU A 168 7.12 4.51 15.23
C LEU A 168 5.97 4.40 16.25
N ASP A 169 5.44 3.19 16.48
CA ASP A 169 4.45 2.95 17.54
C ASP A 169 5.06 3.27 18.92
N TYR A 170 6.30 2.86 19.17
CA TYR A 170 7.00 3.21 20.40
C TYR A 170 7.17 4.72 20.56
N LEU A 171 7.64 5.42 19.53
CA LEU A 171 7.80 6.87 19.52
C LEU A 171 6.49 7.61 19.79
N HIS A 172 5.36 7.02 19.39
CA HIS A 172 4.06 7.63 19.60
C HIS A 172 3.44 7.31 20.96
N HIS A 173 3.65 6.11 21.51
CA HIS A 173 2.97 5.68 22.73
C HIS A 173 3.85 5.69 23.99
N GLY A 174 5.18 5.80 23.84
CA GLY A 174 6.13 5.70 24.94
C GLY A 174 6.16 4.32 25.62
N LYS A 175 5.44 3.35 25.06
CA LYS A 175 5.33 1.97 25.56
C LYS A 175 5.80 1.03 24.48
N ILE A 176 6.59 0.03 24.87
CA ILE A 176 7.01 -1.04 23.96
C ILE A 176 5.77 -1.88 23.66
N PRO A 177 5.31 -1.96 22.39
CA PRO A 177 4.20 -2.82 22.04
C PRO A 177 4.55 -4.28 22.36
N PRO A 178 3.60 -5.10 22.84
CA PRO A 178 3.84 -6.52 23.05
C PRO A 178 4.16 -7.18 21.70
N GLU A 179 5.41 -7.56 21.49
CA GLU A 179 5.86 -8.24 20.28
C GLU A 179 6.23 -9.68 20.62
N THR A 180 5.50 -10.63 20.05
CA THR A 180 5.62 -12.07 20.36
C THR A 180 6.39 -12.84 19.28
N SER A 181 6.88 -12.18 18.25
CA SER A 181 7.59 -12.82 17.13
C SER A 181 8.57 -11.84 16.47
N PRO A 182 9.68 -12.35 15.92
CA PRO A 182 10.60 -11.51 15.16
C PRO A 182 9.89 -10.90 13.94
N LEU A 183 10.06 -9.58 13.80
CA LEU A 183 9.36 -8.74 12.82
C LEU A 183 9.73 -9.12 11.38
N GLY A 184 8.72 -9.16 10.52
CA GLY A 184 8.83 -9.41 9.09
C GLY A 184 9.07 -10.87 8.69
N VAL A 185 9.29 -11.78 9.64
CA VAL A 185 9.72 -13.16 9.34
C VAL A 185 8.69 -13.95 8.54
N LYS A 186 7.39 -13.75 8.80
CA LYS A 186 6.31 -14.49 8.10
C LYS A 186 6.32 -14.21 6.60
N LEU A 187 6.49 -12.95 6.19
CA LEU A 187 6.54 -12.63 4.78
C LEU A 187 7.84 -13.11 4.16
N VAL A 188 8.99 -12.90 4.82
CA VAL A 188 10.29 -13.36 4.31
C VAL A 188 10.28 -14.87 4.04
N LYS A 189 9.79 -15.68 4.99
CA LYS A 189 9.63 -17.13 4.80
C LYS A 189 8.75 -17.46 3.60
N TRP A 190 7.65 -16.73 3.40
CA TRP A 190 6.77 -16.94 2.25
C TRP A 190 7.45 -16.59 0.91
N LEU A 191 8.26 -15.53 0.88
CA LEU A 191 9.02 -15.13 -0.31
C LEU A 191 10.08 -16.18 -0.66
N CYS A 192 10.77 -16.73 0.35
CA CYS A 192 11.88 -17.69 0.18
C CYS A 192 11.44 -19.16 -0.05
N ASN A 193 10.31 -19.60 0.51
CA ASN A 193 9.90 -21.02 0.47
C ASN A 193 9.15 -21.43 -0.83
N ASN A 194 9.28 -20.67 -1.92
CA ASN A 194 8.69 -20.98 -3.24
C ASN A 194 9.55 -20.35 -4.35
#